data_AF-A0A3N2N2H2-F1
#
_entry.id   AF-A0A3N2N2H2-F1
#
_cell.length_a   1.000
_cell.length_b   1.000
_cell.length_c   1.000
_cell.angle_alpha   90.00
_cell.angle_beta   90.00
_cell.angle_gamma   90.00
#
_symmetry.space_group_name_H-M   'P 1'
#
loop_
_entity.id
_entity.type
_entity.pdbx_description
1 polymer ?
#
loop_
_entity_poly.entity_id
_entity_poly.type
_entity_poly.pdbx_seq_one_letter_code
_entity_poly.pdbx_strand_id
1 'polypeptide(L)'
;MKSLMNFVIDGDIEGFKEYLDSGDTIYFNESECFDTEAEAFAYCADIDYGVDERAPAERYPLRSSEETDLPFIEAIKLLMILHTKF
;
A
#
# COMPACT_ATOMS: atom_id res chain seq x y z
N MET A 1 10.26 -2.71 14.52
CA MET A 1 10.22 -2.09 13.18
C MET A 1 8.75 -1.95 12.82
N LYS A 2 8.26 -0.74 12.55
CA LYS A 2 6.90 -0.56 12.01
C LYS A 2 6.89 -1.17 10.60
N SER A 3 5.85 -1.90 10.23
CA SER A 3 5.65 -2.32 8.85
C SER A 3 5.23 -1.12 8.00
N LEU A 4 5.42 -1.19 6.68
CA LEU A 4 4.93 -0.18 5.73
C LEU A 4 3.45 0.16 5.93
N MET A 5 2.63 -0.83 6.29
CA MET A 5 1.19 -0.66 6.54
C MET A 5 0.90 0.23 7.74
N ASN A 6 1.73 0.18 8.79
CA ASN A 6 1.50 1.00 9.98
C ASN A 6 1.60 2.50 9.66
N PHE A 7 2.48 2.90 8.74
CA PHE A 7 2.55 4.30 8.30
C PHE A 7 1.29 4.72 7.54
N VAL A 8 0.74 3.84 6.71
CA VAL A 8 -0.52 4.10 5.99
C VAL A 8 -1.68 4.23 6.96
N ILE A 9 -1.82 3.29 7.90
CA ILE A 9 -2.87 3.29 8.93
C ILE A 9 -2.77 4.53 9.83
N ASP A 10 -1.55 4.91 10.22
CA ASP A 10 -1.30 6.09 11.05
C ASP A 10 -1.41 7.42 10.25
N GLY A 11 -1.53 7.37 8.92
CA GLY A 11 -1.50 8.54 8.05
C GLY A 11 -0.13 9.25 8.01
N ASP A 12 0.94 8.54 8.38
CA ASP A 12 2.31 9.07 8.49
C ASP A 12 3.05 8.97 7.14
N ILE A 13 2.74 9.91 6.25
CA ILE A 13 3.35 9.99 4.92
C ILE A 13 4.85 10.32 4.96
N GLU A 14 5.31 11.09 5.94
CA GLU A 14 6.72 11.46 6.03
C GLU A 14 7.56 10.27 6.50
N GLY A 15 7.11 9.54 7.54
CA GLY A 15 7.75 8.30 7.95
C GLY A 15 7.73 7.22 6.86
N PHE A 16 6.67 7.17 6.05
CA PHE A 16 6.61 6.28 4.89
C PHE A 16 7.69 6.59 3.86
N LYS A 17 7.88 7.87 3.49
CA LYS A 17 8.93 8.29 2.54
C LYS A 17 10.33 7.99 3.08
N GLU A 18 10.59 8.28 4.35
CA GLU A 18 11.87 7.93 4.99
C GLU A 18 12.14 6.42 4.94
N TYR A 19 11.10 5.61 5.11
CA TYR A 19 11.21 4.16 4.96
C TYR A 19 11.53 3.75 3.51
N LEU A 20 10.89 4.35 2.51
CA LEU A 20 11.20 4.08 1.09
C LEU A 20 12.65 4.44 0.74
N ASP A 21 13.18 5.51 1.33
CA ASP A 21 14.55 5.99 1.10
C ASP A 21 15.61 5.26 1.92
N SER A 22 15.22 4.32 2.80
CA SER A 22 16.13 3.60 3.71
C SER A 22 17.14 2.69 2.99
N GLY A 23 16.98 2.47 1.68
CA GLY A 23 17.85 1.61 0.87
C GLY A 23 17.52 0.12 0.99
N ASP A 24 16.49 -0.25 1.76
CA ASP A 24 15.97 -1.60 1.82
C ASP A 24 15.28 -1.99 0.50
N THR A 25 15.41 -3.25 0.10
CA THR A 25 14.69 -3.76 -1.07
C THR A 25 13.23 -3.97 -0.71
N ILE A 26 12.37 -3.11 -1.24
CA ILE A 26 10.92 -3.17 -1.01
C ILE A 26 10.25 -3.73 -2.27
N TYR A 27 9.43 -4.76 -2.08
CA TYR A 27 8.67 -5.36 -3.16
C TYR A 27 7.21 -4.88 -3.10
N PHE A 28 6.75 -4.26 -4.19
CA PHE A 28 5.36 -3.95 -4.42
C PHE A 28 4.80 -4.88 -5.50
N ASN A 29 3.58 -5.37 -5.30
CA ASN A 29 2.85 -6.07 -6.36
C ASN A 29 2.43 -5.08 -7.44
N GLU A 30 2.16 -5.58 -8.64
CA GLU A 30 1.52 -4.78 -9.68
C GLU A 30 0.15 -4.28 -9.22
N SER A 31 -0.27 -3.13 -9.75
CA SER A 31 -1.59 -2.58 -9.45
C SER A 31 -2.69 -3.41 -10.11
N GLU A 32 -3.68 -3.80 -9.32
CA GLU A 32 -4.91 -4.39 -9.82
C GLU A 32 -5.87 -3.29 -10.29
N CYS A 33 -6.48 -3.49 -11.45
CA CYS A 33 -7.49 -2.60 -12.04
C CYS A 33 -8.83 -3.30 -12.11
N PHE A 34 -9.90 -2.63 -11.69
CA PHE A 34 -11.26 -3.15 -11.69
C PHE A 34 -12.18 -2.22 -12.49
N ASP A 35 -13.17 -2.81 -13.17
CA ASP A 35 -14.14 -2.05 -13.95
C ASP A 35 -15.24 -1.45 -13.05
N THR A 36 -15.47 -2.07 -11.89
CA THR A 36 -16.51 -1.64 -10.93
C THR A 36 -16.00 -1.55 -9.49
N GLU A 37 -16.64 -0.67 -8.71
CA GLU A 37 -16.38 -0.55 -7.27
C GLU A 37 -16.71 -1.84 -6.52
N ALA A 38 -17.72 -2.60 -6.96
CA ALA A 38 -18.10 -3.87 -6.36
C ALA A 38 -17.00 -4.94 -6.48
N GLU A 39 -16.33 -5.01 -7.63
CA GLU A 39 -15.19 -5.92 -7.83
C GLU A 39 -14.00 -5.50 -6.95
N ALA A 40 -13.68 -4.21 -6.91
CA ALA A 40 -12.62 -3.68 -6.05
C ALA A 40 -12.91 -3.95 -4.56
N PHE A 41 -14.17 -3.79 -4.13
CA PHE A 41 -14.60 -4.07 -2.77
C PHE A 41 -14.53 -5.57 -2.43
N ALA A 42 -14.98 -6.44 -3.33
CA ALA A 42 -14.88 -7.89 -3.14
C ALA A 42 -13.42 -8.35 -2.99
N TYR A 43 -12.51 -7.78 -3.79
CA TYR A 43 -11.08 -8.03 -3.66
C TYR A 43 -10.54 -7.55 -2.30
N CYS A 44 -10.91 -6.33 -1.88
CA CYS A 44 -10.48 -5.80 -0.57
C CYS A 44 -11.07 -6.59 0.61
N ALA A 45 -12.29 -7.10 0.49
CA ALA A 45 -12.93 -7.89 1.54
C ALA A 45 -12.26 -9.27 1.74
N ASP A 46 -11.66 -9.84 0.70
CA ASP A 46 -10.92 -11.11 0.78
C ASP A 46 -9.55 -10.95 1.46
N ILE A 47 -8.99 -9.74 1.48
CA ILE A 47 -7.70 -9.45 2.14
C ILE A 47 -7.76 -9.70 3.66
N ASP A 48 -8.93 -9.51 4.26
CA ASP A 48 -9.18 -9.76 5.69
C ASP A 48 -9.97 -11.07 5.93
N TYR A 49 -10.30 -11.84 4.89
CA TYR A 49 -11.14 -13.04 5.03
C TYR A 49 -10.37 -14.21 5.65
N GLY A 50 -10.78 -14.63 6.85
CA GLY A 50 -10.16 -15.72 7.58
C GLY A 50 -8.92 -15.33 8.40
N VAL A 51 -8.60 -14.04 8.48
CA VAL A 51 -7.57 -13.53 9.37
C VAL A 51 -8.13 -13.48 10.80
N ASP A 52 -7.40 -13.99 11.78
CA ASP A 52 -7.74 -13.77 13.20
C ASP A 52 -7.82 -12.26 13.42
N GLU A 53 -8.96 -11.73 13.85
CA GLU A 53 -9.16 -10.29 14.12
C GLU A 53 -8.14 -9.72 15.13
N ARG A 54 -7.40 -10.59 15.83
CA ARG A 54 -6.33 -10.24 16.77
C ARG A 54 -4.93 -10.25 16.15
N ALA A 55 -4.78 -10.76 14.93
CA ALA A 55 -3.54 -10.74 14.18
C ALA A 55 -3.42 -9.44 13.35
N PRO A 56 -2.22 -8.87 13.20
CA PRO A 56 -2.01 -7.74 12.31
C PRO A 56 -2.42 -8.10 10.88
N ALA A 57 -3.04 -7.16 10.16
CA ALA A 57 -3.34 -7.33 8.74
C ALA A 57 -2.06 -7.69 7.96
N GLU A 58 -2.14 -8.75 7.14
CA GLU A 58 -1.00 -9.20 6.33
C GLU A 58 -0.89 -8.44 5.00
N ARG A 59 -1.95 -7.74 4.58
CA ARG A 59 -1.99 -6.90 3.38
C ARG A 59 -2.85 -5.66 3.64
N TYR A 60 -2.53 -4.57 2.96
CA TYR A 60 -3.30 -3.33 3.02
C TYR A 60 -3.40 -2.73 1.61
N PRO A 61 -4.57 -2.82 0.94
CA PRO A 61 -4.73 -2.29 -0.42
C PRO A 61 -4.82 -0.77 -0.38
N LEU A 62 -3.92 -0.08 -1.11
CA LEU A 62 -4.05 1.35 -1.37
C LEU A 62 -5.00 1.58 -2.54
N ARG A 63 -6.04 2.39 -2.32
CA ARG A 63 -7.14 2.57 -3.27
C ARG A 63 -7.03 3.95 -3.92
N SER A 64 -6.91 4.01 -5.24
CA SER A 64 -6.83 5.28 -5.99
C SER A 64 -8.11 6.12 -5.93
N SER A 65 -9.24 5.52 -5.55
CA SER A 65 -10.50 6.22 -5.29
C SER A 65 -10.52 6.95 -3.94
N GLU A 66 -9.56 6.68 -3.05
CA GLU A 66 -9.51 7.22 -1.70
C GLU A 66 -8.45 8.31 -1.60
N GLU A 67 -8.86 9.54 -1.30
CA GLU A 67 -7.95 10.69 -1.26
C GLU A 67 -6.82 10.52 -0.23
N THR A 68 -7.07 9.78 0.85
CA THR A 68 -6.08 9.50 1.90
C THR A 68 -4.95 8.59 1.44
N ASP A 69 -5.22 7.74 0.44
CA ASP A 69 -4.25 6.76 -0.06
C ASP A 69 -3.38 7.36 -1.18
N LEU A 70 -3.86 8.41 -1.85
CA LEU A 70 -3.16 9.05 -2.97
C LEU A 70 -1.72 9.47 -2.66
N PRO A 71 -1.41 10.12 -1.51
CA PRO A 71 -0.03 10.51 -1.21
C PRO A 71 0.93 9.33 -1.13
N PHE A 72 0.47 8.18 -0.62
CA PHE A 72 1.26 6.96 -0.51
C PHE A 72 1.44 6.29 -1.88
N ILE A 73 0.38 6.23 -2.68
CA ILE A 73 0.42 5.71 -4.06
C ILE A 73 1.46 6.50 -4.89
N GLU A 74 1.45 7.83 -4.79
CA GLU A 74 2.41 8.66 -5.53
C GLU A 74 3.85 8.47 -5.04
N ALA A 75 4.07 8.29 -3.73
CA ALA A 75 5.40 7.99 -3.20
C ALA A 75 5.97 6.67 -3.76
N ILE A 76 5.13 5.63 -3.86
CA ILE A 76 5.51 4.34 -4.45
C ILE A 76 5.84 4.50 -5.94
N LYS A 77 5.01 5.20 -6.71
CA LYS A 77 5.26 5.45 -8.14
C LYS A 77 6.60 6.15 -8.37
N LEU A 78 6.91 7.17 -7.56
CA LEU A 78 8.18 7.88 -7.63
C LEU A 78 9.37 6.95 -7.39
N LEU A 79 9.27 6.08 -6.39
CA LEU A 79 10.30 5.06 -6.11
C LEU A 79 10.47 4.12 -7.33
N MET A 80 9.39 3.58 -7.88
CA MET A 80 9.46 2.67 -9.04
C MET A 80 10.09 3.33 -10.28
N ILE A 81 9.82 4.61 -10.51
CA ILE A 81 10.43 5.40 -11.59
C ILE A 81 11.94 5.58 -11.38
N LEU A 82 12.38 5.79 -10.14
CA LEU A 82 13.80 5.95 -9.83
C LEU A 82 14.58 4.64 -10.03
N HIS A 83 13.96 3.49 -9.74
CA HIS A 83 14.60 2.17 -9.85
C HIS A 83 14.53 1.54 -11.25
N THR A 84 13.75 2.10 -12.19
CA THR A 84 13.67 1.63 -13.59
C THR A 84 14.60 2.40 -14.55
N LYS A 85 15.37 3.37 -14.06
CA LYS A 85 16.28 4.21 -14.86
C LYS A 85 17.72 3.66 -15.01
N PHE A 86 17.97 2.39 -14.70
CA PHE A 86 19.28 1.75 -14.85
C PHE A 86 19.23 0.54 -15.77
#